data_AF-V9E168-F1
#
_entry.id   AF-V9E168-F1
#
_cell.length_a   1.000
_cell.length_b   1.000
_cell.length_c   1.000
_cell.angle_alpha   90.00
_cell.angle_beta   90.00
_cell.angle_gamma   90.00
#
_symmetry.space_group_name_H-M   'P 1'
#
loop_
_entity.id
_entity.type
_entity.pdbx_description
1 polymer ?
#
loop_
_entity_poly.entity_id
_entity_poly.type
_entity_poly.pdbx_seq_one_letter_code
_entity_poly.pdbx_strand_id
1 'polypeptide(L)'
;MRLEVLVVALWCAFVVVYADEIFEFYGDSHYEFGRQMGLRFRDKIQDRMRLNTKLQNLLLPFAKTSTGRKLLGRYLLTHRATFPQYFEELEGVAEGSDVPFETIFIENIVEEFSNSIPPSFQNKLFPTEARHPILRCSDIVLTSPEIHVVAHNEDSGEVDVNRTAIVIAKIGNEPKFVAYTYLGDLPSGAFGFNENGVAFTLNFVQPSEIFVGGLGRGFISRNLLTAKNANDATSIITREGQAAGHNFQLMDVRAKRVWNIEVASFNRHLIYKFKDEGSAVSAFFHANQYQRLQIAQPPYQSSLHRLHRYSELTPPKTIEEALVVLGDQEDRSWPVFHDSLSHAKGDLSGWTLTTIVFDLDKGNAVSFLGNPAYHRQNLVWDLFNLTVLPPGTSESL
;
A
#
# COMPACT_ATOMS: atom_id res chain seq x y z
N MET A 1 -59.79 6.23 11.89
CA MET A 1 -58.34 6.17 12.17
C MET A 1 -57.73 5.10 11.27
N ARG A 2 -57.18 5.48 10.11
CA ARG A 2 -56.37 4.61 9.27
C ARG A 2 -54.90 4.86 9.64
N LEU A 3 -54.21 3.81 10.04
CA LEU A 3 -52.79 3.84 10.37
C LEU A 3 -52.02 3.74 9.05
N GLU A 4 -51.47 4.85 8.57
CA GLU A 4 -50.50 4.84 7.47
C GLU A 4 -49.15 4.40 8.04
N VAL A 5 -48.72 3.19 7.69
CA VAL A 5 -47.37 2.71 7.94
C VAL A 5 -46.48 3.32 6.86
N LEU A 6 -45.74 4.36 7.25
CA LEU A 6 -44.69 4.96 6.44
C LEU A 6 -43.51 3.97 6.36
N VAL A 7 -43.40 3.22 5.25
CA VAL A 7 -42.19 2.45 4.95
C VAL A 7 -41.12 3.44 4.50
N VAL A 8 -40.28 3.87 5.44
CA VAL A 8 -39.04 4.59 5.12
C VAL A 8 -38.06 3.55 4.58
N ALA A 9 -37.93 3.49 3.26
CA ALA A 9 -36.86 2.76 2.62
C ALA A 9 -35.54 3.49 2.91
N LEU A 10 -34.83 3.07 3.95
CA LEU A 10 -33.41 3.37 4.13
C LEU A 10 -32.66 2.65 3.00
N TRP A 11 -32.35 3.38 1.94
CA TRP A 11 -31.29 3.00 1.01
C TRP A 11 -29.96 3.11 1.76
N CYS A 12 -29.57 2.07 2.48
CA CYS A 12 -28.17 1.90 2.85
C CYS A 12 -27.40 1.72 1.55
N ALA A 13 -26.74 2.77 1.07
CA ALA A 13 -25.78 2.65 -0.02
C ALA A 13 -24.66 1.72 0.46
N PHE A 14 -24.61 0.50 -0.06
CA PHE A 14 -23.50 -0.40 0.20
C PHE A 14 -22.25 0.21 -0.42
N VAL A 15 -21.16 0.31 0.36
CA VAL A 15 -19.84 0.65 -0.18
C VAL A 15 -19.39 -0.50 -1.06
N VAL A 16 -19.08 -0.19 -2.32
CA VAL A 16 -18.64 -1.16 -3.34
C VAL A 16 -17.28 -0.72 -3.88
N VAL A 17 -16.35 -1.65 -3.94
CA VAL A 17 -15.04 -1.47 -4.59
C VAL A 17 -15.19 -1.80 -6.08
N TYR A 18 -14.81 -0.86 -6.94
CA TYR A 18 -14.80 -1.04 -8.40
C TYR A 18 -13.39 -1.39 -8.90
N ALA A 19 -13.30 -1.78 -10.17
CA ALA A 19 -12.01 -2.00 -10.83
C ALA A 19 -11.19 -0.71 -10.89
N ASP A 20 -9.87 -0.83 -10.71
CA ASP A 20 -8.95 0.30 -10.77
C ASP A 20 -8.91 0.96 -12.15
N GLU A 21 -8.85 2.29 -12.16
CA GLU A 21 -8.56 3.05 -13.38
C GLU A 21 -7.07 2.95 -13.74
N ILE A 22 -6.77 2.93 -15.05
CA ILE A 22 -5.40 2.95 -15.55
C ILE A 22 -5.04 4.38 -15.98
N PHE A 23 -3.86 4.83 -15.57
CA PHE A 23 -3.22 6.06 -16.01
C PHE A 23 -1.88 5.75 -16.67
N GLU A 24 -1.72 6.20 -17.91
CA GLU A 24 -0.49 6.01 -18.67
C GLU A 24 0.24 7.34 -18.89
N PHE A 25 1.56 7.32 -18.77
CA PHE A 25 2.39 8.48 -19.06
C PHE A 25 3.72 8.09 -19.72
N TYR A 26 4.04 8.80 -20.81
CA TYR A 26 5.34 8.70 -21.49
C TYR A 26 5.84 10.12 -21.73
N GLY A 27 6.93 10.51 -21.07
CA GLY A 27 7.47 11.86 -21.17
C GLY A 27 8.77 11.99 -20.39
N ASP A 28 9.32 13.20 -20.29
CA ASP A 28 10.67 13.42 -19.75
C ASP A 28 10.71 14.13 -18.39
N SER A 29 9.56 14.48 -17.80
CA SER A 29 9.47 15.33 -16.60
C SER A 29 8.60 14.71 -15.51
N HIS A 30 9.14 14.64 -14.29
CA HIS A 30 8.39 14.24 -13.10
C HIS A 30 7.28 15.22 -12.75
N TYR A 31 7.54 16.52 -12.86
CA TYR A 31 6.52 17.55 -12.67
C TYR A 31 5.37 17.38 -13.67
N GLU A 32 5.65 17.18 -14.96
CA GLU A 32 4.59 16.98 -15.95
C GLU A 32 3.82 15.68 -15.73
N PHE A 33 4.51 14.60 -15.34
CA PHE A 33 3.86 13.35 -14.91
C PHE A 33 2.86 13.63 -13.77
N GLY A 34 3.32 14.31 -12.71
CA GLY A 34 2.47 14.68 -11.58
C GLY A 34 1.31 15.57 -11.98
N ARG A 35 1.55 16.58 -12.82
CA ARG A 35 0.53 17.52 -13.32
C ARG A 35 -0.55 16.82 -14.13
N GLN A 36 -0.18 15.91 -15.02
CA GLN A 36 -1.16 15.15 -15.80
C GLN A 36 -1.97 14.17 -14.94
N MET A 37 -1.33 13.50 -13.98
CA MET A 37 -2.04 12.65 -13.02
C MET A 37 -3.02 13.47 -12.17
N GLY A 38 -2.57 14.62 -11.66
CA GLY A 38 -3.39 15.57 -10.91
C GLY A 38 -4.58 16.09 -11.72
N LEU A 39 -4.39 16.41 -13.00
CA LEU A 39 -5.47 16.84 -13.90
C LEU A 39 -6.46 15.72 -14.18
N ARG A 40 -5.96 14.51 -14.48
CA ARG A 40 -6.78 13.35 -14.85
C ARG A 40 -7.70 12.91 -13.71
N PHE A 41 -7.26 13.07 -12.46
CA PHE A 41 -7.95 12.60 -11.27
C PHE A 41 -8.33 13.71 -10.31
N ARG A 42 -8.39 14.96 -10.78
CA ARG A 42 -8.64 16.16 -9.97
C ARG A 42 -9.75 15.95 -8.94
N ASP A 43 -10.94 15.58 -9.39
CA ASP A 43 -12.11 15.46 -8.53
C ASP A 43 -11.93 14.38 -7.47
N LYS A 44 -11.31 13.24 -7.83
CA LYS A 44 -11.06 12.14 -6.88
C LYS A 44 -9.98 12.50 -5.86
N ILE A 45 -8.93 13.20 -6.27
CA ILE A 45 -7.89 13.69 -5.36
C ILE A 45 -8.49 14.71 -4.39
N GLN A 46 -9.22 15.71 -4.90
CA GLN A 46 -9.90 16.70 -4.07
C GLN A 46 -10.87 16.04 -3.08
N ASP A 47 -11.65 15.06 -3.53
CA ASP A 47 -12.56 14.31 -2.67
C ASP A 47 -11.81 13.51 -1.60
N ARG A 48 -10.73 12.80 -1.94
CA ARG A 48 -9.92 12.05 -0.97
C ARG A 48 -9.41 12.99 0.13
N MET A 49 -8.79 14.11 -0.26
CA MET A 49 -8.26 15.09 0.69
C MET A 49 -9.36 15.70 1.56
N ARG A 50 -10.53 16.00 0.98
CA ARG A 50 -11.67 16.59 1.69
C ARG A 50 -12.30 15.61 2.68
N LEU A 51 -12.39 14.33 2.32
CA LEU A 51 -13.01 13.28 3.13
C LEU A 51 -12.06 12.71 4.20
N ASN A 52 -10.74 12.87 4.04
CA ASN A 52 -9.77 12.41 5.03
C ASN A 52 -9.87 13.22 6.33
N THR A 53 -10.58 12.68 7.31
CA THR A 53 -10.84 13.36 8.59
C THR A 53 -9.58 13.56 9.42
N LYS A 54 -8.60 12.64 9.34
CA LYS A 54 -7.31 12.77 10.03
C LYS A 54 -6.51 13.92 9.44
N LEU A 55 -6.43 14.00 8.12
CA LEU A 55 -5.79 15.12 7.41
C LEU A 55 -6.43 16.46 7.81
N GLN A 56 -7.76 16.57 7.65
CA GLN A 56 -8.49 17.83 7.85
C GLN A 56 -8.53 18.30 9.31
N ASN A 57 -8.68 17.39 10.28
CA ASN A 57 -8.95 17.77 11.67
C ASN A 57 -7.76 17.59 12.61
N LEU A 58 -6.71 16.87 12.21
CA LEU A 58 -5.50 16.67 13.01
C LEU A 58 -4.27 17.27 12.33
N LEU A 59 -3.94 16.80 11.12
CA LEU A 59 -2.63 17.10 10.51
C LEU A 59 -2.54 18.54 10.00
N LEU A 60 -3.50 19.02 9.22
CA LEU A 60 -3.52 20.40 8.73
C LEU A 60 -3.63 21.43 9.89
N PRO A 61 -4.48 21.23 10.92
CA PRO A 61 -4.49 22.11 12.09
C PRO A 61 -3.16 22.11 12.85
N PHE A 62 -2.54 20.93 13.05
CA PHE A 62 -1.24 20.85 13.69
C PHE A 62 -0.16 21.59 12.88
N ALA A 63 -0.12 21.39 11.56
CA ALA A 63 0.82 22.06 10.65
C ALA A 63 0.74 23.60 10.73
N LYS A 64 -0.43 24.16 11.07
CA LYS A 64 -0.63 25.61 11.26
C LYS A 64 -0.11 26.14 12.61
N THR A 65 0.31 25.30 13.55
CA THR A 65 0.93 25.74 14.81
C THR A 65 2.42 26.11 14.60
N SER A 66 3.04 26.83 15.55
CA SER A 66 4.48 27.16 15.41
C SER A 66 5.35 25.89 15.45
N THR A 67 5.01 24.93 16.31
CA THR A 67 5.69 23.63 16.41
C THR A 67 5.48 22.81 15.14
N GLY A 68 4.25 22.70 14.65
CA GLY A 68 3.93 21.97 13.43
C GLY A 68 4.60 22.56 12.19
N ARG A 69 4.62 23.89 12.02
CA ARG A 69 5.34 24.54 10.92
C ARG A 69 6.83 24.23 10.93
N LYS A 70 7.49 24.28 12.10
CA LYS A 70 8.92 23.94 12.23
C LYS A 70 9.18 22.47 11.87
N LEU A 71 8.31 21.57 12.33
CA LEU A 71 8.42 20.15 12.05
C LEU A 71 8.18 19.83 10.57
N LEU A 72 7.12 20.39 9.97
CA LEU A 72 6.83 20.24 8.54
C LEU A 72 7.98 20.79 7.69
N GLY A 73 8.52 21.95 8.06
CA GLY A 73 9.70 22.53 7.41
C GLY A 73 10.91 21.58 7.41
N ARG A 74 11.13 20.83 8.48
CA ARG A 74 12.17 19.80 8.52
C ARG A 74 11.90 18.67 7.52
N TYR A 75 10.68 18.15 7.48
CA TYR A 75 10.30 17.13 6.51
C TYR A 75 10.47 17.62 5.06
N LEU A 76 10.00 18.83 4.75
CA LEU A 76 10.15 19.44 3.43
C LEU A 76 11.62 19.54 3.00
N LEU A 77 12.49 20.03 3.89
CA LEU A 77 13.93 20.13 3.62
C LEU A 77 14.57 18.76 3.39
N THR A 78 14.29 17.77 4.25
CA THR A 78 14.83 16.41 4.13
C THR A 78 14.44 15.79 2.78
N HIS A 79 13.17 15.89 2.39
CA HIS A 79 12.65 15.28 1.16
C HIS A 79 13.14 16.01 -0.09
N ARG A 80 13.10 17.34 -0.12
CA ARG A 80 13.59 18.12 -1.27
C ARG A 80 15.08 17.88 -1.53
N ALA A 81 15.89 17.75 -0.48
CA ALA A 81 17.32 17.48 -0.62
C ALA A 81 17.62 16.06 -1.12
N THR A 82 16.77 15.10 -0.76
CA THR A 82 17.02 13.67 -1.02
C THR A 82 16.38 13.17 -2.30
N PHE A 83 15.20 13.69 -2.62
CA PHE A 83 14.34 13.26 -3.73
C PHE A 83 13.77 14.49 -4.46
N PRO A 84 14.62 15.35 -5.05
CA PRO A 84 14.17 16.56 -5.73
C PRO A 84 13.14 16.25 -6.83
N GLN A 85 13.32 15.15 -7.57
CA GLN A 85 12.42 14.75 -8.65
C GLN A 85 11.03 14.33 -8.16
N TYR A 86 10.92 13.68 -6.99
CA TYR A 86 9.62 13.32 -6.41
C TYR A 86 8.97 14.51 -5.71
N PHE A 87 9.77 15.50 -5.29
CA PHE A 87 9.24 16.78 -4.84
C PHE A 87 8.58 17.54 -6.00
N GLU A 88 9.22 17.61 -7.16
CA GLU A 88 8.66 18.15 -8.40
C GLU A 88 7.39 17.40 -8.84
N GLU A 89 7.39 16.08 -8.72
CA GLU A 89 6.21 15.23 -8.99
C GLU A 89 5.00 15.66 -8.14
N LEU A 90 5.20 15.86 -6.84
CA LEU A 90 4.14 16.34 -5.94
C LEU A 90 3.72 17.78 -6.20
N GLU A 91 4.65 18.66 -6.63
CA GLU A 91 4.30 20.02 -7.10
C GLU A 91 3.39 19.95 -8.33
N GLY A 92 3.68 19.04 -9.27
CA GLY A 92 2.81 18.75 -10.41
C GLY A 92 1.43 18.25 -9.98
N VAL A 93 1.37 17.24 -9.11
CA VAL A 93 0.09 16.70 -8.59
C VAL A 93 -0.75 17.80 -7.95
N ALA A 94 -0.13 18.63 -7.11
CA ALA A 94 -0.79 19.76 -6.46
C ALA A 94 -1.40 20.74 -7.46
N GLU A 95 -0.63 21.15 -8.48
CA GLU A 95 -1.15 22.03 -9.54
C GLU A 95 -2.27 21.39 -10.35
N GLY A 96 -2.06 20.15 -10.81
CA GLY A 96 -3.04 19.48 -11.68
C GLY A 96 -4.37 19.22 -10.97
N SER A 97 -4.30 18.84 -9.70
CA SER A 97 -5.47 18.57 -8.85
C SER A 97 -6.08 19.82 -8.20
N ASP A 98 -5.45 21.00 -8.34
CA ASP A 98 -5.88 22.23 -7.66
C ASP A 98 -6.02 22.02 -6.14
N VAL A 99 -5.04 21.33 -5.55
CA VAL A 99 -4.92 21.10 -4.11
C VAL A 99 -3.63 21.77 -3.62
N PRO A 100 -3.62 22.47 -2.47
CA PRO A 100 -2.40 23.08 -1.96
C PRO A 100 -1.27 22.07 -1.80
N PHE A 101 -0.07 22.42 -2.27
CA PHE A 101 1.11 21.57 -2.19
C PHE A 101 1.37 21.03 -0.78
N GLU A 102 1.25 21.86 0.26
CA GLU A 102 1.44 21.42 1.65
C GLU A 102 0.45 20.31 2.05
N THR A 103 -0.78 20.33 1.54
CA THR A 103 -1.78 19.29 1.78
C THR A 103 -1.39 17.98 1.12
N ILE A 104 -1.00 18.02 -0.17
CA ILE A 104 -0.49 16.86 -0.90
C ILE A 104 0.75 16.27 -0.22
N PHE A 105 1.70 17.13 0.16
CA PHE A 105 2.93 16.70 0.81
C PHE A 105 2.64 16.05 2.17
N ILE A 106 1.80 16.65 3.02
CA ILE A 106 1.43 16.09 4.33
C ILE A 106 0.77 14.72 4.16
N GLU A 107 -0.10 14.53 3.17
CA GLU A 107 -0.71 13.22 2.89
C GLU A 107 0.34 12.18 2.51
N ASN A 108 1.33 12.54 1.70
CA ASN A 108 2.43 11.64 1.30
C ASN A 108 3.37 11.24 2.45
N ILE A 109 3.32 11.97 3.57
CA ILE A 109 4.03 11.64 4.81
C ILE A 109 3.06 11.48 5.99
N VAL A 110 1.81 11.07 5.72
CA VAL A 110 0.70 11.06 6.69
C VAL A 110 1.08 10.32 7.97
N GLU A 111 1.81 9.21 7.85
CA GLU A 111 2.19 8.40 9.01
C GLU A 111 3.36 8.97 9.77
N GLU A 112 4.40 9.40 9.07
CA GLU A 112 5.59 10.00 9.67
C GLU A 112 5.21 11.29 10.40
N PHE A 113 4.38 12.13 9.76
CA PHE A 113 3.93 13.39 10.32
C PHE A 113 2.97 13.18 11.49
N SER A 114 2.00 12.26 11.37
CA SER A 114 1.07 11.92 12.45
C SER A 114 1.81 11.40 13.70
N ASN A 115 2.74 10.46 13.52
CA ASN A 115 3.51 9.90 14.64
C ASN A 115 4.54 10.90 15.22
N SER A 116 4.84 11.99 14.50
CA SER A 116 5.71 13.07 14.98
C SER A 116 4.97 14.12 15.82
N ILE A 117 3.63 14.05 15.90
CA ILE A 117 2.85 15.00 16.69
C ILE A 117 3.12 14.74 18.18
N PRO A 118 3.62 15.73 18.94
CA PRO A 118 3.93 15.53 20.33
C PRO A 118 2.64 15.30 21.16
N PRO A 119 2.67 14.49 22.23
CA PRO A 119 1.52 14.28 23.12
C PRO A 119 0.97 15.57 23.76
N SER A 120 1.79 16.62 23.84
CA SER A 120 1.38 17.93 24.33
C SER A 120 0.41 18.67 23.40
N PHE A 121 0.36 18.32 22.11
CA PHE A 121 -0.67 18.82 21.22
C PHE A 121 -1.98 18.09 21.51
N GLN A 122 -2.99 18.82 21.99
CA GLN A 122 -4.29 18.26 22.33
C GLN A 122 -5.28 18.43 21.18
N ASN A 123 -5.99 17.36 20.83
CA ASN A 123 -7.04 17.37 19.80
C ASN A 123 -8.23 16.56 20.31
N LYS A 124 -9.43 17.11 20.18
CA LYS A 124 -10.66 16.49 20.72
C LYS A 124 -11.10 15.25 19.92
N LEU A 125 -10.86 15.24 18.61
CA LEU A 125 -11.28 14.17 17.72
C LEU A 125 -10.23 13.06 17.64
N PHE A 126 -8.96 13.42 17.77
CA PHE A 126 -7.83 12.51 17.68
C PHE A 126 -6.96 12.61 18.94
N PRO A 127 -7.40 12.01 20.06
CA PRO A 127 -6.55 11.83 21.24
C PRO A 127 -5.31 11.01 20.87
N THR A 128 -4.25 11.11 21.67
CA THR A 128 -2.93 10.53 21.37
C THR A 128 -3.01 9.06 20.93
N GLU A 129 -3.81 8.26 21.63
CA GLU A 129 -3.99 6.83 21.40
C GLU A 129 -4.67 6.53 20.05
N ALA A 130 -5.52 7.45 19.57
CA ALA A 130 -6.24 7.34 18.30
C ALA A 130 -5.49 7.98 17.11
N ARG A 131 -4.28 8.53 17.32
CA ARG A 131 -3.46 9.08 16.22
C ARG A 131 -2.68 8.00 15.48
N HIS A 132 -2.47 6.87 16.14
CA HIS A 132 -1.74 5.78 15.53
C HIS A 132 -2.49 5.28 14.29
N PRO A 133 -1.74 4.95 13.23
CA PRO A 133 -2.34 4.35 12.05
C PRO A 133 -3.07 3.07 12.37
N ILE A 134 -4.00 2.74 11.49
CA ILE A 134 -4.64 1.44 11.51
C ILE A 134 -4.06 0.63 10.37
N LEU A 135 -3.46 -0.51 10.69
CA LEU A 135 -2.65 -1.29 9.75
C LEU A 135 -3.40 -2.56 9.35
N ARG A 136 -3.57 -2.80 8.05
CA ARG A 136 -4.60 -3.74 7.58
C ARG A 136 -4.16 -4.73 6.49
N CYS A 137 -3.12 -4.46 5.70
CA CYS A 137 -2.65 -5.30 4.57
C CYS A 137 -2.13 -6.70 4.94
N SER A 138 -2.22 -7.65 4.00
CA SER A 138 -1.79 -9.05 4.18
C SER A 138 -1.03 -9.58 2.95
N ASP A 139 0.06 -10.31 3.17
CA ASP A 139 0.78 -11.07 2.14
C ASP A 139 0.74 -12.59 2.41
N ILE A 140 0.79 -13.38 1.34
CA ILE A 140 1.21 -14.78 1.34
C ILE A 140 2.36 -14.95 0.36
N VAL A 141 3.45 -15.58 0.81
CA VAL A 141 4.59 -15.97 -0.03
C VAL A 141 4.66 -17.49 -0.09
N LEU A 142 4.66 -18.05 -1.30
CA LEU A 142 4.86 -19.48 -1.55
C LEU A 142 6.19 -19.69 -2.26
N THR A 143 7.04 -20.58 -1.73
CA THR A 143 8.35 -20.89 -2.31
C THR A 143 8.65 -22.38 -2.32
N SER A 144 9.15 -22.88 -3.45
CA SER A 144 9.73 -24.20 -3.67
C SER A 144 10.55 -24.15 -4.98
N PRO A 145 11.29 -25.21 -5.36
CA PRO A 145 11.95 -25.25 -6.67
C PRO A 145 11.02 -25.00 -7.88
N GLU A 146 9.71 -25.20 -7.73
CA GLU A 146 8.71 -25.10 -8.81
C GLU A 146 7.66 -23.98 -8.59
N ILE A 147 7.67 -23.30 -7.44
CA ILE A 147 6.70 -22.24 -7.12
C ILE A 147 7.38 -21.04 -6.48
N HIS A 148 7.17 -19.85 -7.04
CA HIS A 148 7.64 -18.58 -6.52
C HIS A 148 6.51 -17.55 -6.66
N VAL A 149 5.65 -17.51 -5.65
CA VAL A 149 4.43 -16.71 -5.66
C VAL A 149 4.43 -15.73 -4.50
N VAL A 150 3.99 -14.51 -4.78
CA VAL A 150 3.63 -13.51 -3.76
C VAL A 150 2.22 -13.02 -4.03
N ALA A 151 1.31 -13.24 -3.08
CA ALA A 151 -0.06 -12.74 -3.11
C ALA A 151 -0.26 -11.67 -2.04
N HIS A 152 -1.04 -10.64 -2.32
CA HIS A 152 -1.18 -9.46 -1.47
C HIS A 152 -2.61 -8.92 -1.48
N ASN A 153 -3.18 -8.69 -0.30
CA ASN A 153 -4.34 -7.82 -0.09
C ASN A 153 -3.86 -6.43 0.30
N GLU A 154 -4.27 -5.42 -0.46
CA GLU A 154 -4.11 -4.03 -0.06
C GLU A 154 -5.37 -3.54 0.63
N ASP A 155 -5.21 -3.08 1.87
CA ASP A 155 -6.31 -2.70 2.75
C ASP A 155 -6.15 -1.26 3.25
N SER A 156 -7.18 -0.44 3.11
CA SER A 156 -7.18 0.93 3.64
C SER A 156 -8.53 1.40 4.17
N GLY A 157 -8.62 2.65 4.60
CA GLY A 157 -9.86 3.26 5.05
C GLY A 157 -10.86 3.51 3.92
N GLU A 158 -12.13 3.72 4.29
CA GLU A 158 -13.22 4.03 3.34
C GLU A 158 -12.93 5.25 2.46
N VAL A 159 -12.11 6.19 2.94
CA VAL A 159 -11.66 7.37 2.18
C VAL A 159 -10.93 7.00 0.89
N ASP A 160 -10.28 5.85 0.83
CA ASP A 160 -9.50 5.42 -0.33
C ASP A 160 -10.31 4.56 -1.31
N VAL A 161 -11.50 4.08 -0.90
CA VAL A 161 -12.36 3.27 -1.77
C VAL A 161 -12.70 4.03 -3.05
N ASN A 162 -12.35 3.45 -4.20
CA ASN A 162 -12.50 4.02 -5.54
C ASN A 162 -11.70 5.29 -5.82
N ARG A 163 -10.69 5.60 -4.98
CA ARG A 163 -9.75 6.72 -5.13
C ARG A 163 -8.32 6.21 -5.33
N THR A 164 -8.20 5.15 -6.12
CA THR A 164 -6.98 4.43 -6.45
C THR A 164 -6.85 4.31 -7.96
N ALA A 165 -5.62 4.04 -8.43
CA ALA A 165 -5.34 3.80 -9.84
C ALA A 165 -4.12 2.90 -10.02
N ILE A 166 -4.04 2.27 -11.19
CA ILE A 166 -2.80 1.69 -11.71
C ILE A 166 -2.10 2.72 -12.59
N VAL A 167 -0.88 3.06 -12.24
CA VAL A 167 0.01 3.92 -13.03
C VAL A 167 0.92 3.06 -13.88
N ILE A 168 0.98 3.33 -15.18
CA ILE A 168 2.00 2.82 -16.10
C ILE A 168 2.79 4.03 -16.59
N ALA A 169 4.09 4.12 -16.29
CA ALA A 169 4.85 5.30 -16.68
C ALA A 169 6.27 5.00 -17.15
N LYS A 170 6.73 5.80 -18.12
CA LYS A 170 8.13 5.93 -18.54
C LYS A 170 8.50 7.41 -18.46
N ILE A 171 9.41 7.77 -17.55
CA ILE A 171 9.81 9.15 -17.28
C ILE A 171 11.30 9.32 -17.61
N GLY A 172 11.60 10.02 -18.70
CA GLY A 172 12.95 10.25 -19.19
C GLY A 172 13.74 8.94 -19.34
N ASN A 173 14.89 8.88 -18.69
CA ASN A 173 15.78 7.71 -18.71
C ASN A 173 15.50 6.69 -17.59
N GLU A 174 14.52 6.95 -16.70
CA GLU A 174 14.13 5.98 -15.67
C GLU A 174 13.46 4.75 -16.30
N PRO A 175 13.51 3.56 -15.66
CA PRO A 175 12.85 2.39 -16.20
C PRO A 175 11.32 2.60 -16.28
N LYS A 176 10.68 2.01 -17.30
CA LYS A 176 9.22 1.89 -17.34
C LYS A 176 8.77 1.11 -16.10
N PHE A 177 7.70 1.56 -15.46
CA PHE A 177 7.13 0.89 -14.29
C PHE A 177 5.60 0.80 -14.36
N VAL A 178 5.06 -0.12 -13.56
CA VAL A 178 3.65 -0.25 -13.22
C VAL A 178 3.53 -0.19 -11.70
N ALA A 179 2.60 0.60 -11.17
CA ALA A 179 2.40 0.73 -9.73
C ALA A 179 0.95 0.99 -9.36
N TYR A 180 0.48 0.41 -8.26
CA TYR A 180 -0.77 0.81 -7.62
C TYR A 180 -0.55 2.08 -6.79
N THR A 181 -1.47 3.03 -6.89
CA THR A 181 -1.38 4.29 -6.14
C THR A 181 -2.72 4.71 -5.57
N TYR A 182 -2.66 5.33 -4.40
CA TYR A 182 -3.73 6.14 -3.86
C TYR A 182 -3.68 7.52 -4.53
N LEU A 183 -4.81 8.00 -5.04
CA LEU A 183 -4.82 9.24 -5.81
C LEU A 183 -4.40 10.43 -4.94
N GLY A 184 -3.37 11.14 -5.37
CA GLY A 184 -2.72 12.23 -4.62
C GLY A 184 -1.40 11.82 -3.97
N ASP A 185 -1.09 10.53 -3.92
CA ASP A 185 0.18 10.02 -3.42
C ASP A 185 1.17 9.82 -4.57
N LEU A 186 2.47 9.75 -4.25
CA LEU A 186 3.48 9.25 -5.17
C LEU A 186 3.11 7.80 -5.58
N PRO A 187 3.36 7.41 -6.84
CA PRO A 187 3.19 6.04 -7.29
C PRO A 187 3.92 5.03 -6.41
N SER A 188 3.16 3.99 -6.09
CA SER A 188 3.36 2.95 -5.07
C SER A 188 2.88 3.32 -3.67
N GLY A 189 1.71 2.79 -3.31
CA GLY A 189 1.24 2.62 -1.91
C GLY A 189 1.17 1.17 -1.45
N ALA A 190 1.13 0.22 -2.39
CA ALA A 190 0.81 -1.19 -2.12
C ALA A 190 1.74 -2.17 -2.86
N PHE A 191 1.83 -2.05 -4.18
CA PHE A 191 2.68 -2.90 -5.01
C PHE A 191 3.13 -2.17 -6.27
N GLY A 192 4.19 -2.70 -6.89
CA GLY A 192 4.66 -2.24 -8.18
C GLY A 192 5.76 -3.11 -8.78
N PHE A 193 6.05 -2.88 -10.05
CA PHE A 193 7.06 -3.61 -10.80
C PHE A 193 7.62 -2.78 -11.97
N ASN A 194 8.82 -3.10 -12.44
CA ASN A 194 9.50 -2.34 -13.49
C ASN A 194 10.13 -3.21 -14.59
N GLU A 195 10.54 -2.58 -15.70
CA GLU A 195 11.09 -3.27 -16.89
C GLU A 195 12.42 -4.00 -16.64
N ASN A 196 13.08 -3.70 -15.51
CA ASN A 196 14.29 -4.40 -15.08
C ASN A 196 13.98 -5.75 -14.43
N GLY A 197 12.71 -6.10 -14.21
CA GLY A 197 12.30 -7.34 -13.56
C GLY A 197 12.37 -7.28 -12.03
N VAL A 198 12.26 -6.08 -11.46
CA VAL A 198 12.02 -5.89 -10.02
C VAL A 198 10.52 -5.75 -9.80
N ALA A 199 9.96 -6.54 -8.88
CA ALA A 199 8.58 -6.42 -8.42
C ALA A 199 8.55 -6.39 -6.88
N PHE A 200 7.50 -5.83 -6.29
CA PHE A 200 7.35 -5.81 -4.83
C PHE A 200 5.90 -5.62 -4.38
N THR A 201 5.61 -6.12 -3.18
CA THR A 201 4.42 -5.76 -2.38
C THR A 201 4.86 -5.11 -1.07
N LEU A 202 3.96 -4.36 -0.43
CA LEU A 202 4.26 -3.48 0.69
C LEU A 202 3.25 -3.71 1.80
N ASN A 203 3.75 -3.98 3.00
CA ASN A 203 2.94 -4.00 4.21
C ASN A 203 3.40 -2.91 5.16
N PHE A 204 2.46 -2.06 5.59
CA PHE A 204 2.79 -1.10 6.63
C PHE A 204 3.13 -1.77 7.95
N VAL A 205 4.30 -1.48 8.51
CA VAL A 205 4.69 -1.92 9.86
C VAL A 205 5.29 -0.74 10.59
N GLN A 206 4.93 -0.58 11.85
CA GLN A 206 5.26 0.63 12.59
C GLN A 206 6.05 0.29 13.86
N PRO A 207 7.31 0.75 13.97
CA PRO A 207 8.07 0.59 15.21
C PRO A 207 7.54 1.54 16.29
N SER A 208 7.78 1.24 17.56
CA SER A 208 7.36 2.09 18.68
C SER A 208 8.03 3.47 18.68
N GLU A 209 9.17 3.60 18.01
CA GLU A 209 9.92 4.85 17.88
C GLU A 209 10.11 5.22 16.41
N ILE A 210 10.03 6.52 16.13
CA ILE A 210 10.25 7.06 14.79
C ILE A 210 11.43 8.03 14.78
N PHE A 211 12.09 8.13 13.63
CA PHE A 211 13.06 9.18 13.37
C PHE A 211 12.33 10.43 12.84
N VAL A 212 11.93 11.29 13.77
CA VAL A 212 11.19 12.53 13.48
C VAL A 212 11.93 13.42 12.47
N GLY A 213 11.28 13.73 11.36
CA GLY A 213 11.84 14.52 10.26
C GLY A 213 12.67 13.72 9.24
N GLY A 214 12.68 12.39 9.36
CA GLY A 214 13.30 11.48 8.39
C GLY A 214 12.50 11.35 7.09
N LEU A 215 12.93 10.42 6.24
CA LEU A 215 12.31 10.13 4.94
C LEU A 215 11.03 9.32 5.11
N GLY A 216 9.98 9.74 4.40
CA GLY A 216 8.69 9.08 4.33
C GLY A 216 8.71 7.91 3.37
N ARG A 217 8.01 6.84 3.75
CA ARG A 217 8.01 5.56 3.02
C ARG A 217 7.54 5.68 1.57
N GLY A 218 6.59 6.57 1.28
CA GLY A 218 6.07 6.79 -0.09
C GLY A 218 7.17 7.23 -1.07
N PHE A 219 8.16 7.99 -0.61
CA PHE A 219 9.30 8.36 -1.43
C PHE A 219 10.26 7.20 -1.65
N ILE A 220 10.39 6.30 -0.67
CA ILE A 220 11.23 5.10 -0.76
C ILE A 220 10.62 4.11 -1.76
N SER A 221 9.31 3.84 -1.64
CA SER A 221 8.58 2.95 -2.55
C SER A 221 8.52 3.51 -3.97
N ARG A 222 8.32 4.83 -4.12
CA ARG A 222 8.40 5.49 -5.44
C ARG A 222 9.78 5.33 -6.07
N ASN A 223 10.84 5.48 -5.29
CA ASN A 223 12.22 5.27 -5.75
C ASN A 223 12.48 3.80 -6.14
N LEU A 224 11.89 2.85 -5.42
CA LEU A 224 12.05 1.42 -5.66
C LEU A 224 11.60 1.01 -7.08
N LEU A 225 10.62 1.70 -7.65
CA LEU A 225 10.19 1.51 -9.05
C LEU A 225 11.30 1.80 -10.07
N THR A 226 12.37 2.51 -9.68
CA THR A 226 13.52 2.81 -10.55
C THR A 226 14.66 1.78 -10.45
N ALA A 227 14.53 0.79 -9.56
CA ALA A 227 15.59 -0.16 -9.25
C ALA A 227 16.06 -0.94 -10.48
N LYS A 228 17.38 -1.11 -10.61
CA LYS A 228 18.01 -1.75 -11.77
C LYS A 228 18.08 -3.27 -11.67
N ASN A 229 17.97 -3.80 -10.45
CA ASN A 229 18.03 -5.22 -10.11
C ASN A 229 17.75 -5.40 -8.61
N ALA A 230 17.70 -6.64 -8.13
CA ALA A 230 17.42 -6.95 -6.72
C ALA A 230 18.42 -6.36 -5.72
N ASN A 231 19.70 -6.21 -6.06
CA ASN A 231 20.70 -5.62 -5.15
C ASN A 231 20.50 -4.11 -5.01
N ASP A 232 20.22 -3.43 -6.13
CA ASP A 232 19.88 -2.01 -6.15
C ASP A 232 18.56 -1.77 -5.40
N ALA A 233 17.55 -2.61 -5.64
CA ALA A 233 16.28 -2.59 -4.92
C ALA A 233 16.47 -2.75 -3.41
N THR A 234 17.28 -3.71 -2.98
CA THR A 234 17.62 -3.90 -1.56
C THR A 234 18.29 -2.65 -0.98
N SER A 235 19.23 -2.04 -1.71
CA SER A 235 19.93 -0.82 -1.28
C SER A 235 18.98 0.37 -1.15
N ILE A 236 17.99 0.48 -2.04
CA ILE A 236 16.94 1.50 -1.96
C ILE A 236 16.05 1.26 -0.74
N ILE A 237 15.60 0.02 -0.53
CA ILE A 237 14.73 -0.38 0.60
C ILE A 237 15.40 -0.10 1.93
N THR A 238 16.68 -0.46 2.10
CA THR A 238 17.40 -0.34 3.37
C THR A 238 18.14 0.98 3.55
N ARG A 239 17.84 1.99 2.73
CA ARG A 239 18.55 3.27 2.79
C ARG A 239 18.41 3.94 4.16
N GLU A 240 19.44 4.69 4.52
CA GLU A 240 19.49 5.38 5.79
C GLU A 240 18.51 6.58 5.86
N GLY A 241 18.15 6.95 7.09
CA GLY A 241 17.39 8.16 7.37
C GLY A 241 15.88 8.03 7.21
N GLN A 242 15.34 6.81 7.08
CA GLN A 242 13.90 6.56 7.08
C GLN A 242 13.28 6.91 8.43
N ALA A 243 12.11 7.58 8.39
CA ALA A 243 11.41 8.06 9.58
C ALA A 243 10.70 6.93 10.33
N ALA A 244 10.05 6.02 9.60
CA ALA A 244 9.25 4.95 10.16
C ALA A 244 9.70 3.59 9.62
N GLY A 245 8.80 2.61 9.61
CA GLY A 245 9.09 1.27 9.12
C GLY A 245 8.22 0.84 7.97
N HIS A 246 8.66 -0.23 7.32
CA HIS A 246 7.91 -0.88 6.25
C HIS A 246 8.36 -2.33 6.06
N ASN A 247 7.45 -3.17 5.58
CA ASN A 247 7.76 -4.50 5.12
C ASN A 247 7.62 -4.56 3.60
N PHE A 248 8.56 -5.23 2.96
CA PHE A 248 8.58 -5.48 1.53
C PHE A 248 8.66 -6.97 1.28
N GLN A 249 7.80 -7.51 0.41
CA GLN A 249 8.13 -8.73 -0.32
C GLN A 249 8.78 -8.31 -1.63
N LEU A 250 10.11 -8.37 -1.69
CA LEU A 250 10.88 -8.03 -2.90
C LEU A 250 10.98 -9.27 -3.80
N MET A 251 10.78 -9.08 -5.10
CA MET A 251 10.82 -10.12 -6.11
C MET A 251 11.81 -9.76 -7.21
N ASP A 252 12.69 -10.70 -7.54
CA ASP A 252 13.46 -10.72 -8.79
C ASP A 252 12.73 -11.65 -9.76
N VAL A 253 11.99 -11.05 -10.69
CA VAL A 253 11.13 -11.77 -11.63
C VAL A 253 11.94 -12.69 -12.52
N ARG A 254 13.09 -12.21 -13.02
CA ARG A 254 13.91 -12.96 -14.00
C ARG A 254 14.64 -14.12 -13.36
N ALA A 255 15.15 -13.93 -12.15
CA ALA A 255 15.88 -14.96 -11.42
C ALA A 255 14.98 -15.83 -10.54
N LYS A 256 13.68 -15.53 -10.45
CA LYS A 256 12.69 -16.21 -9.60
C LYS A 256 13.15 -16.28 -8.14
N ARG A 257 13.40 -15.11 -7.55
CA ARG A 257 13.86 -15.01 -6.15
C ARG A 257 12.95 -14.08 -5.38
N VAL A 258 12.63 -14.46 -4.15
CA VAL A 258 11.79 -13.68 -3.25
C VAL A 258 12.54 -13.37 -1.94
N TRP A 259 12.38 -12.16 -1.44
CA TRP A 259 12.87 -11.74 -0.13
C TRP A 259 11.76 -11.12 0.68
N ASN A 260 11.76 -11.41 1.98
CA ASN A 260 11.08 -10.59 2.97
C ASN A 260 12.08 -9.59 3.55
N ILE A 261 11.79 -8.30 3.46
CA ILE A 261 12.64 -7.25 4.00
C ILE A 261 11.83 -6.40 4.96
N GLU A 262 12.23 -6.35 6.21
CA GLU A 262 11.63 -5.50 7.24
C GLU A 262 12.59 -4.36 7.58
N VAL A 263 12.11 -3.13 7.52
CA VAL A 263 12.88 -1.91 7.78
C VAL A 263 12.19 -1.12 8.88
N ALA A 264 12.98 -0.52 9.75
CA ALA A 264 12.52 0.39 10.80
C ALA A 264 13.37 1.67 10.84
N SER A 265 12.90 2.62 11.64
CA SER A 265 13.61 3.85 11.96
C SER A 265 15.03 3.58 12.49
N PHE A 266 15.91 4.59 12.38
CA PHE A 266 17.30 4.52 12.86
C PHE A 266 18.16 3.45 12.16
N ASN A 267 18.01 3.31 10.85
CA ASN A 267 18.82 2.46 9.97
C ASN A 267 18.77 0.96 10.31
N ARG A 268 17.70 0.52 10.97
CA ARG A 268 17.52 -0.88 11.34
C ARG A 268 16.75 -1.61 10.26
N HIS A 269 17.26 -2.76 9.85
CA HIS A 269 16.59 -3.59 8.86
C HIS A 269 17.01 -5.05 9.01
N LEU A 270 16.20 -5.94 8.45
CA LEU A 270 16.52 -7.35 8.26
C LEU A 270 16.10 -7.76 6.85
N ILE A 271 17.03 -8.41 6.15
CA ILE A 271 16.81 -8.96 4.81
C ILE A 271 16.82 -10.48 4.94
N TYR A 272 15.70 -11.11 4.57
CA TYR A 272 15.57 -12.55 4.55
C TYR A 272 15.23 -13.02 3.15
N LYS A 273 16.16 -13.73 2.49
CA LYS A 273 15.87 -14.42 1.23
C LYS A 273 15.16 -15.73 1.52
N PHE A 274 14.00 -15.96 0.90
CA PHE A 274 13.37 -17.28 0.96
C PHE A 274 14.24 -18.33 0.25
N LYS A 275 14.15 -19.55 0.74
CA LYS A 275 14.93 -20.68 0.24
C LYS A 275 14.04 -21.57 -0.59
N ASP A 276 14.56 -22.00 -1.74
CA ASP A 276 13.89 -22.94 -2.64
C ASP A 276 14.50 -24.34 -2.42
N GLU A 277 14.63 -24.74 -1.14
CA GLU A 277 15.27 -26.00 -0.73
C GLU A 277 14.21 -27.03 -0.30
N GLY A 278 14.22 -28.22 -0.91
CA GLY A 278 13.31 -29.33 -0.61
C GLY A 278 12.16 -29.47 -1.61
N SER A 279 11.35 -30.53 -1.46
CA SER A 279 10.23 -30.82 -2.36
C SER A 279 8.88 -30.27 -1.88
N ALA A 280 8.82 -29.70 -0.68
CA ALA A 280 7.59 -29.18 -0.10
C ALA A 280 7.50 -27.66 -0.32
N VAL A 281 6.30 -27.17 -0.64
CA VAL A 281 6.02 -25.74 -0.70
C VAL A 281 6.09 -25.14 0.69
N SER A 282 6.92 -24.10 0.86
CA SER A 282 6.97 -23.27 2.05
C SER A 282 6.01 -22.10 1.89
N ALA A 283 5.16 -21.88 2.89
CA ALA A 283 4.24 -20.74 2.93
C ALA A 283 4.59 -19.79 4.08
N PHE A 284 4.60 -18.50 3.80
CA PHE A 284 4.82 -17.45 4.78
C PHE A 284 3.73 -16.40 4.67
N PHE A 285 3.04 -16.12 5.77
CA PHE A 285 2.03 -15.07 5.86
C PHE A 285 2.62 -13.84 6.55
N HIS A 286 2.37 -12.66 5.99
CA HIS A 286 2.78 -11.41 6.59
C HIS A 286 1.61 -10.46 6.72
N ALA A 287 1.44 -9.87 7.90
CA ALA A 287 0.43 -8.85 8.16
C ALA A 287 1.12 -7.50 8.41
N ASN A 288 0.67 -6.72 9.37
CA ASN A 288 1.26 -5.43 9.70
C ASN A 288 2.00 -5.46 11.06
N GLN A 289 2.76 -6.53 11.27
CA GLN A 289 3.58 -6.73 12.45
C GLN A 289 4.97 -7.17 11.98
N TYR A 290 6.04 -6.63 12.56
CA TYR A 290 7.37 -7.19 12.38
C TYR A 290 7.39 -8.62 12.90
N GLN A 291 7.80 -9.56 12.06
CA GLN A 291 7.94 -10.98 12.41
C GLN A 291 9.40 -11.41 12.48
N ARG A 292 10.29 -10.77 11.71
CA ARG A 292 11.70 -11.16 11.63
C ARG A 292 12.62 -10.18 12.35
N LEU A 293 12.50 -8.89 12.06
CA LEU A 293 13.22 -7.82 12.71
C LEU A 293 12.70 -7.68 14.15
N GLN A 294 13.57 -7.98 15.11
CA GLN A 294 13.23 -7.89 16.53
C GLN A 294 13.29 -6.42 16.98
N ILE A 295 12.11 -5.80 17.07
CA ILE A 295 11.96 -4.40 17.45
C ILE A 295 10.69 -4.20 18.29
N ALA A 296 10.72 -3.21 19.17
CA ALA A 296 9.52 -2.77 19.87
C ALA A 296 8.52 -2.19 18.86
N GLN A 297 7.27 -2.63 18.95
CA GLN A 297 6.16 -2.21 18.11
C GLN A 297 4.86 -2.26 18.92
N PRO A 298 3.88 -1.39 18.66
CA PRO A 298 2.57 -1.45 19.30
C PRO A 298 1.81 -2.74 18.94
N PRO A 299 0.86 -3.19 19.79
CA PRO A 299 0.04 -4.37 19.51
C PRO A 299 -1.11 -4.01 18.55
N TYR A 300 -0.84 -4.03 17.25
CA TYR A 300 -1.85 -3.75 16.22
C TYR A 300 -2.88 -4.88 16.15
N GLN A 301 -4.06 -4.64 16.73
CA GLN A 301 -5.08 -5.68 16.94
C GLN A 301 -5.45 -6.42 15.65
N SER A 302 -5.77 -5.70 14.56
CA SER A 302 -6.08 -6.33 13.27
C SER A 302 -4.97 -7.28 12.80
N SER A 303 -3.71 -6.85 12.90
CA SER A 303 -2.56 -7.66 12.50
C SER A 303 -2.40 -8.91 13.38
N LEU A 304 -2.56 -8.76 14.70
CA LEU A 304 -2.45 -9.88 15.64
C LEU A 304 -3.55 -10.92 15.40
N HIS A 305 -4.78 -10.46 15.15
CA HIS A 305 -5.91 -11.33 14.83
C HIS A 305 -5.70 -12.07 13.51
N ARG A 306 -5.28 -11.40 12.43
CA ARG A 306 -5.01 -12.05 11.14
C ARG A 306 -3.86 -13.06 11.22
N LEU A 307 -2.79 -12.74 11.95
CA LEU A 307 -1.69 -13.69 12.21
C LEU A 307 -2.16 -14.90 13.01
N HIS A 308 -2.97 -14.68 14.05
CA HIS A 308 -3.55 -15.77 14.83
C HIS A 308 -4.47 -16.63 13.96
N ARG A 309 -5.35 -16.00 13.16
CA ARG A 309 -6.23 -16.70 12.23
C ARG A 309 -5.43 -17.57 11.26
N TYR A 310 -4.38 -17.03 10.64
CA TYR A 310 -3.50 -17.82 9.77
C TYR A 310 -2.86 -19.01 10.50
N SER A 311 -2.50 -18.86 11.78
CA SER A 311 -1.93 -19.97 12.58
C SER A 311 -2.89 -21.14 12.84
N GLU A 312 -4.20 -20.93 12.67
CA GLU A 312 -5.23 -21.97 12.77
C GLU A 312 -5.52 -22.65 11.42
N LEU A 313 -5.05 -22.06 10.32
CA LEU A 313 -5.27 -22.58 8.96
C LEU A 313 -4.18 -23.58 8.57
N THR A 314 -4.51 -24.43 7.60
CA THR A 314 -3.47 -25.23 6.92
C THR A 314 -2.68 -24.29 6.00
N PRO A 315 -1.34 -24.24 6.10
CA PRO A 315 -0.54 -23.39 5.22
C PRO A 315 -0.79 -23.73 3.75
N PRO A 316 -1.09 -22.73 2.89
CA PRO A 316 -1.42 -22.96 1.49
C PRO A 316 -0.21 -23.47 0.71
N LYS A 317 -0.46 -24.28 -0.31
CA LYS A 317 0.55 -24.86 -1.20
C LYS A 317 0.34 -24.48 -2.66
N THR A 318 -0.83 -23.94 -3.00
CA THR A 318 -1.17 -23.46 -4.34
C THR A 318 -1.68 -22.03 -4.31
N ILE A 319 -1.79 -21.41 -5.49
CA ILE A 319 -2.34 -20.05 -5.63
C ILE A 319 -3.80 -20.03 -5.17
N GLU A 320 -4.59 -21.04 -5.51
CA GLU A 320 -6.01 -21.15 -5.17
C GLU A 320 -6.20 -21.22 -3.65
N GLU A 321 -5.37 -22.02 -2.97
CA GLU A 321 -5.37 -22.10 -1.51
C GLU A 321 -4.94 -20.76 -0.88
N ALA A 322 -3.96 -20.06 -1.46
CA ALA A 322 -3.55 -18.74 -0.99
C ALA A 322 -4.67 -17.69 -1.17
N LEU A 323 -5.41 -17.72 -2.28
CA LEU A 323 -6.57 -16.85 -2.51
C LEU A 323 -7.70 -17.14 -1.53
N VAL A 324 -7.91 -18.39 -1.12
CA VAL A 324 -8.86 -18.75 -0.06
C VAL A 324 -8.43 -18.15 1.29
N VAL A 325 -7.14 -18.24 1.64
CA VAL A 325 -6.62 -17.64 2.88
C VAL A 325 -6.74 -16.10 2.84
N LEU A 326 -6.38 -15.46 1.74
CA LEU A 326 -6.53 -14.01 1.58
C LEU A 326 -8.00 -13.57 1.50
N GLY A 327 -8.91 -14.49 1.16
CA GLY A 327 -10.35 -14.28 1.16
C GLY A 327 -11.04 -14.61 2.49
N ASP A 328 -10.31 -15.03 3.52
CA ASP A 328 -10.88 -15.50 4.79
C ASP A 328 -11.57 -14.37 5.55
N GLN A 329 -12.82 -14.65 5.97
CA GLN A 329 -13.67 -13.73 6.73
C GLN A 329 -14.20 -14.35 8.03
N GLU A 330 -13.51 -15.35 8.57
CA GLU A 330 -14.03 -16.10 9.73
C GLU A 330 -13.90 -15.31 11.03
N ASP A 331 -12.79 -14.58 11.22
CA ASP A 331 -12.71 -13.61 12.32
C ASP A 331 -13.69 -12.46 12.04
N ARG A 332 -14.69 -12.30 12.91
CA ARG A 332 -15.75 -11.32 12.72
C ARG A 332 -15.29 -9.89 12.93
N SER A 333 -14.32 -9.66 13.82
CA SER A 333 -13.88 -8.31 14.18
C SER A 333 -12.75 -7.84 13.27
N TRP A 334 -11.87 -8.75 12.90
CA TRP A 334 -10.64 -8.48 12.16
C TRP A 334 -10.33 -9.60 11.15
N PRO A 335 -11.20 -9.80 10.14
CA PRO A 335 -10.99 -10.79 9.10
C PRO A 335 -9.73 -10.50 8.27
N VAL A 336 -9.33 -11.44 7.40
CA VAL A 336 -8.25 -11.20 6.43
C VAL A 336 -8.75 -10.39 5.24
N PHE A 337 -9.98 -10.64 4.79
CA PHE A 337 -10.61 -9.90 3.69
C PHE A 337 -11.73 -8.98 4.19
N HIS A 338 -11.70 -7.73 3.75
CA HIS A 338 -12.61 -6.69 4.21
C HIS A 338 -13.53 -6.20 3.08
N ASP A 339 -14.83 -6.45 3.21
CA ASP A 339 -15.85 -6.00 2.26
C ASP A 339 -17.20 -5.72 2.94
N SER A 340 -18.23 -5.41 2.15
CA SER A 340 -19.55 -5.08 2.69
C SER A 340 -20.15 -6.25 3.48
N LEU A 341 -19.78 -7.50 3.16
CA LEU A 341 -20.25 -8.69 3.85
C LEU A 341 -19.57 -8.84 5.22
N SER A 342 -18.26 -8.61 5.33
CA SER A 342 -17.57 -8.62 6.63
C SER A 342 -18.04 -7.46 7.52
N HIS A 343 -18.20 -6.25 6.97
CA HIS A 343 -18.74 -5.09 7.70
C HIS A 343 -20.14 -5.35 8.24
N ALA A 344 -21.02 -5.99 7.46
CA ALA A 344 -22.33 -6.41 7.93
C ALA A 344 -22.28 -7.46 9.07
N LYS A 345 -21.16 -8.17 9.24
CA LYS A 345 -20.92 -9.16 10.30
C LYS A 345 -20.17 -8.62 11.51
N GLY A 346 -19.74 -7.35 11.50
CA GLY A 346 -19.07 -6.69 12.62
C GLY A 346 -17.58 -6.41 12.42
N ASP A 347 -17.09 -6.42 11.18
CA ASP A 347 -15.70 -6.03 10.86
C ASP A 347 -15.41 -4.61 11.36
N LEU A 348 -14.36 -4.47 12.17
CA LEU A 348 -13.89 -3.19 12.73
C LEU A 348 -12.77 -2.59 11.86
N SER A 349 -12.50 -3.22 10.71
CA SER A 349 -11.37 -2.92 9.88
C SER A 349 -11.62 -1.84 8.82
N GLY A 350 -10.82 -1.86 7.76
CA GLY A 350 -10.92 -1.01 6.59
C GLY A 350 -11.64 -1.74 5.47
N TRP A 351 -11.16 -1.58 4.26
CA TRP A 351 -11.68 -2.20 3.05
C TRP A 351 -10.51 -2.79 2.28
N THR A 352 -10.66 -4.02 1.79
CA THR A 352 -9.71 -4.59 0.82
C THR A 352 -10.00 -3.97 -0.52
N LEU A 353 -9.07 -3.16 -0.99
CA LEU A 353 -9.22 -2.37 -2.21
C LEU A 353 -8.86 -3.19 -3.44
N THR A 354 -7.88 -4.08 -3.31
CA THR A 354 -7.45 -4.97 -4.38
C THR A 354 -6.68 -6.14 -3.81
N THR A 355 -6.78 -7.29 -4.47
CA THR A 355 -5.88 -8.43 -4.25
C THR A 355 -5.05 -8.61 -5.51
N ILE A 356 -3.75 -8.83 -5.38
CA ILE A 356 -2.86 -9.15 -6.50
C ILE A 356 -2.01 -10.38 -6.20
N VAL A 357 -1.78 -11.20 -7.22
CA VAL A 357 -0.87 -12.36 -7.18
C VAL A 357 0.22 -12.16 -8.21
N PHE A 358 1.47 -12.24 -7.80
CA PHE A 358 2.65 -12.34 -8.67
C PHE A 358 3.07 -13.80 -8.75
N ASP A 359 3.05 -14.37 -9.94
CA ASP A 359 3.54 -15.71 -10.24
C ASP A 359 4.81 -15.56 -11.08
N LEU A 360 5.98 -15.73 -10.45
CA LEU A 360 7.25 -15.53 -11.13
C LEU A 360 7.60 -16.71 -12.04
N ASP A 361 6.95 -17.86 -11.86
CA ASP A 361 7.14 -19.03 -12.70
C ASP A 361 6.41 -18.90 -14.02
N LYS A 362 5.18 -18.35 -14.01
CA LYS A 362 4.44 -17.96 -15.20
C LYS A 362 4.86 -16.59 -15.75
N GLY A 363 5.57 -15.78 -14.95
CA GLY A 363 6.01 -14.44 -15.34
C GLY A 363 4.87 -13.44 -15.47
N ASN A 364 3.82 -13.60 -14.67
CA ASN A 364 2.64 -12.74 -14.73
C ASN A 364 2.23 -12.22 -13.34
N ALA A 365 1.40 -11.17 -13.34
CA ALA A 365 0.70 -10.74 -12.14
C ALA A 365 -0.80 -10.58 -12.42
N VAL A 366 -1.64 -11.06 -11.51
CA VAL A 366 -3.11 -11.07 -11.67
C VAL A 366 -3.73 -10.32 -10.50
N SER A 367 -4.50 -9.28 -10.79
CA SER A 367 -5.35 -8.63 -9.78
C SER A 367 -6.77 -9.19 -9.80
N PHE A 368 -7.47 -9.10 -8.66
CA PHE A 368 -8.80 -9.64 -8.46
C PHE A 368 -9.77 -8.55 -8.00
N LEU A 369 -11.04 -8.67 -8.42
CA LEU A 369 -12.10 -7.76 -8.05
C LEU A 369 -13.02 -8.39 -7.00
N GLY A 370 -13.07 -7.77 -5.81
CA GLY A 370 -13.80 -8.31 -4.67
C GLY A 370 -13.03 -9.46 -4.02
N ASN A 371 -13.73 -10.29 -3.25
CA ASN A 371 -13.09 -11.35 -2.48
C ASN A 371 -12.36 -12.36 -3.40
N PRO A 372 -11.02 -12.53 -3.24
CA PRO A 372 -10.20 -13.35 -4.11
C PRO A 372 -10.58 -14.84 -4.10
N ALA A 373 -11.26 -15.32 -3.05
CA ALA A 373 -11.75 -16.70 -2.99
C ALA A 373 -12.76 -17.04 -4.10
N TYR A 374 -13.39 -16.02 -4.71
CA TYR A 374 -14.30 -16.19 -5.85
C TYR A 374 -13.61 -16.12 -7.22
N HIS A 375 -12.28 -15.93 -7.26
CA HIS A 375 -11.44 -15.99 -8.47
C HIS A 375 -11.88 -15.04 -9.59
N ARG A 376 -12.48 -13.90 -9.25
CA ARG A 376 -12.88 -12.89 -10.23
C ARG A 376 -11.68 -12.04 -10.64
N GLN A 377 -10.94 -12.50 -11.64
CA GLN A 377 -9.80 -11.76 -12.21
C GLN A 377 -10.23 -10.39 -12.74
N ASN A 378 -9.34 -9.40 -12.59
CA ASN A 378 -9.50 -8.03 -13.07
C ASN A 378 -8.46 -7.71 -14.15
N LEU A 379 -7.19 -7.54 -13.77
CA LEU A 379 -6.09 -7.28 -14.71
C LEU A 379 -5.08 -8.42 -14.66
N VAL A 380 -4.61 -8.86 -15.82
CA VAL A 380 -3.52 -9.82 -15.97
C VAL A 380 -2.35 -9.09 -16.63
N TRP A 381 -1.18 -9.11 -16.02
CA TRP A 381 0.01 -8.41 -16.47
C TRP A 381 1.09 -9.39 -16.89
N ASP A 382 1.75 -9.11 -18.01
CA ASP A 382 3.04 -9.70 -18.35
C ASP A 382 4.15 -8.93 -17.62
N LEU A 383 4.87 -9.61 -16.72
CA LEU A 383 5.93 -8.98 -15.91
C LEU A 383 7.23 -8.73 -16.68
N PHE A 384 7.42 -9.34 -17.85
CA PHE A 384 8.58 -9.10 -18.71
C PHE A 384 8.37 -7.89 -19.64
N ASN A 385 7.14 -7.70 -20.12
CA ASN A 385 6.80 -6.66 -21.10
C ASN A 385 6.04 -5.46 -20.51
N LEU A 386 5.53 -5.58 -19.27
CA LEU A 386 4.74 -4.55 -18.59
C LEU A 386 3.50 -4.15 -19.40
N THR A 387 2.78 -5.16 -19.88
CA THR A 387 1.56 -5.00 -20.69
C THR A 387 0.40 -5.76 -20.05
N VAL A 388 -0.81 -5.18 -20.13
CA VAL A 388 -2.04 -5.89 -19.78
C VAL A 388 -2.32 -6.94 -20.85
N LEU A 389 -2.48 -8.19 -20.43
CA LEU A 389 -2.84 -9.30 -21.30
C LEU A 389 -4.36 -9.29 -21.57
N PRO A 390 -4.81 -9.72 -22.76
CA PRO A 390 -6.23 -9.82 -23.08
C PRO A 390 -6.98 -10.74 -22.09
N PRO A 391 -8.27 -10.48 -21.83
CA PRO A 391 -9.10 -11.39 -21.02
C PRO A 391 -9.06 -12.82 -21.60
N GLY A 392 -8.77 -13.82 -20.76
CA GLY A 392 -8.79 -15.24 -21.14
C GLY A 392 -7.45 -15.85 -21.57
N THR A 393 -6.33 -15.14 -21.45
CA THR A 393 -4.99 -15.69 -21.73
C THR A 393 -4.33 -16.42 -20.55
N SER A 394 -4.87 -16.31 -19.33
CA SER A 394 -4.49 -17.27 -18.28
C SER A 394 -5.34 -18.52 -18.48
N GLU A 395 -4.80 -19.52 -19.18
CA GLU A 395 -5.27 -20.89 -18.92
C GLU A 395 -5.18 -21.08 -17.40
N SER A 396 -6.34 -21.41 -16.79
CA SER A 396 -6.60 -21.62 -15.37
C SER A 396 -5.39 -21.51 -14.44
N LEU A 397 -5.45 -20.56 -13.49
CA LEU A 397 -4.48 -20.48 -12.38
C LEU A 397 -4.26 -21.87 -11.77
#